data_AF-A0A0L8FT74-F1
#
_entry.id   AF-A0A0L8FT74-F1
#
_cell.length_a   1.000
_cell.length_b   1.000
_cell.length_c   1.000
_cell.angle_alpha   90.00
_cell.angle_beta   90.00
_cell.angle_gamma   90.00
#
_symmetry.space_group_name_H-M   'P 1'
#
loop_
_entity.id
_entity.type
_entity.pdbx_description
1 polymer ?
#
loop_
_entity_poly.entity_id
_entity_poly.type
_entity_poly.pdbx_seq_one_letter_code
_entity_poly.pdbx_strand_id
1 'polypeptide(L)'
;MSWIHPESQATITRSSQPLVGVTGKRNKEDEQYIQMIMDANAQSHKLFIMDARPSANAMANKAKGGGYENEDAYHNAELIFFDIPNIHVMRESLRKLKDVCFPNINETHWLSNIESTRWLDHIKQILAGAVRIADKVEYYKTSVLVHCSDGWDRTAQLTSLAMIMLDPYYRTVKGFEILIEKEWLSFGHKFAQRIGHGEDKHSDADRSPVFLQFIDCVWQMANQFPIAFEFNEYFLITIMDHLYSCLFGTFLYNSEQQRVKEELKTKTHSLWGYINSSVEDYLNPLYATYLDQHVLLPVASMRQLELWIGYYCRWNPCLRPQEPIHLRNNVLLKLKNHLQKEYESLMKEQESRNARGTSSSSSSQAVNSTASMSSSSAQRVASPVST
;
A
#
# COMPACT_ATOMS: atom_id res chain seq x y z
N MET A 1 -6.38 -0.07 16.68
CA MET A 1 -6.05 0.99 15.71
C MET A 1 -5.09 0.43 14.66
N SER A 2 -5.33 0.71 13.38
CA SER A 2 -4.45 0.28 12.27
C SER A 2 -3.48 1.38 11.86
N TRP A 3 -3.97 2.62 11.69
CA TRP A 3 -3.18 3.76 11.23
C TRP A 3 -3.79 5.08 11.74
N ILE A 4 -2.98 6.14 11.80
CA ILE A 4 -3.38 7.49 12.20
C ILE A 4 -2.72 8.52 11.27
N HIS A 5 -3.51 9.49 10.80
CA HIS A 5 -3.03 10.55 9.94
C HIS A 5 -2.15 11.52 10.73
N PRO A 6 -0.93 11.84 10.25
CA PRO A 6 0.05 12.62 11.02
C PRO A 6 -0.42 14.03 11.34
N GLU A 7 -1.17 14.67 10.44
CA GLU A 7 -1.69 16.02 10.65
C GLU A 7 -3.10 16.05 11.27
N SER A 8 -4.10 15.49 10.59
CA SER A 8 -5.51 15.59 11.01
C SER A 8 -5.90 14.73 12.20
N GLN A 9 -5.06 13.76 12.59
CA GLN A 9 -5.37 12.75 13.60
C GLN A 9 -6.57 11.84 13.23
N ALA A 10 -7.04 11.88 11.99
CA ALA A 10 -8.03 10.92 11.49
C ALA A 10 -7.45 9.50 11.53
N THR A 11 -8.23 8.54 12.03
CA THR A 11 -7.73 7.16 12.24
C THR A 11 -8.39 6.15 11.32
N ILE A 12 -7.65 5.09 10.99
CA ILE A 12 -8.20 3.84 10.49
C ILE A 12 -8.20 2.85 11.65
N THR A 13 -9.38 2.40 12.05
CA THR A 13 -9.57 1.35 13.05
C THR A 13 -10.17 0.12 12.38
N ARG A 14 -10.02 -1.05 13.03
CA ARG A 14 -10.50 -2.32 12.47
C ARG A 14 -11.07 -3.24 13.54
N SER A 15 -12.05 -4.05 13.15
CA SER A 15 -12.73 -5.01 14.03
C SER A 15 -13.36 -6.17 13.23
N SER A 16 -13.94 -7.12 13.95
CA SER A 16 -14.98 -8.03 13.44
C SER A 16 -16.36 -7.36 13.49
N GLN A 17 -17.38 -8.01 12.93
CA GLN A 17 -18.77 -7.54 13.06
C GLN A 17 -19.26 -7.45 14.52
N PRO A 18 -20.23 -6.57 14.82
CA PRO A 18 -20.95 -6.58 16.09
C PRO A 18 -21.90 -7.79 16.20
N LEU A 19 -22.19 -8.23 17.42
CA LEU A 19 -23.08 -9.37 17.73
C LEU A 19 -24.52 -8.90 18.01
N VAL A 20 -25.13 -8.25 17.03
CA VAL A 20 -26.47 -7.65 17.13
C VAL A 20 -27.57 -8.73 17.16
N GLY A 21 -27.46 -9.70 16.26
CA GLY A 21 -28.45 -10.77 16.10
C GLY A 21 -29.83 -10.30 15.62
N VAL A 22 -30.77 -11.24 15.54
CA VAL A 22 -32.16 -10.99 15.13
C VAL A 22 -32.92 -10.09 16.11
N THR A 23 -32.54 -10.13 17.39
CA THR A 23 -33.21 -9.36 18.45
C THR A 23 -32.72 -7.92 18.56
N GLY A 24 -31.76 -7.49 17.73
CA GLY A 24 -31.25 -6.12 17.77
C GLY A 24 -30.50 -5.80 19.07
N LYS A 25 -29.70 -6.73 19.58
CA LYS A 25 -28.91 -6.51 20.81
C LYS A 25 -27.97 -5.33 20.63
N ARG A 26 -27.83 -4.56 21.70
CA ARG A 26 -26.95 -3.41 21.81
C ARG A 26 -25.92 -3.65 22.89
N ASN A 27 -24.78 -2.99 22.78
CA ASN A 27 -23.70 -3.05 23.75
C ASN A 27 -23.25 -1.60 24.04
N LYS A 28 -23.46 -1.15 25.27
CA LYS A 28 -23.20 0.25 25.65
C LYS A 28 -21.72 0.57 25.63
N GLU A 29 -20.89 -0.38 26.02
CA GLU A 29 -19.44 -0.26 26.03
C GLU A 29 -18.89 -0.14 24.59
N ASP A 30 -19.47 -0.88 23.64
CA ASP A 30 -19.13 -0.81 22.21
C ASP A 30 -19.55 0.53 21.58
N GLU A 31 -20.79 0.99 21.86
CA GLU A 31 -21.28 2.31 21.45
C GLU A 31 -20.40 3.43 22.00
N GLN A 32 -20.03 3.36 23.28
CA GLN A 32 -19.11 4.30 23.91
C GLN A 32 -17.72 4.23 23.30
N TYR A 33 -17.22 3.04 22.97
CA TYR A 33 -15.91 2.88 22.35
C TYR A 33 -15.85 3.53 20.96
N ILE A 34 -16.89 3.32 20.15
CA ILE A 34 -17.03 3.96 18.83
C ILE A 34 -17.13 5.48 18.95
N GLN A 35 -17.88 5.98 19.94
CA GLN A 35 -17.93 7.41 20.25
C GLN A 35 -16.55 7.95 20.64
N MET A 36 -15.77 7.23 21.44
CA MET A 36 -14.41 7.64 21.81
C MET A 36 -13.45 7.71 20.61
N ILE A 37 -13.61 6.83 19.61
CA ILE A 37 -12.81 6.89 18.36
C ILE A 37 -13.14 8.18 17.60
N MET A 38 -14.42 8.58 17.56
CA MET A 38 -14.84 9.81 16.92
C MET A 38 -14.32 11.04 17.68
N ASP A 39 -14.50 11.07 19.01
CA ASP A 39 -14.08 12.18 19.87
C ASP A 39 -12.55 12.41 19.87
N ALA A 40 -11.78 11.35 19.60
CA ALA A 40 -10.32 11.45 19.44
C ALA A 40 -9.89 12.24 18.20
N ASN A 41 -10.78 12.44 17.22
CA ASN A 41 -10.54 13.25 16.03
C ASN A 41 -11.29 14.58 16.12
N ALA A 42 -10.58 15.63 16.53
CA ALA A 42 -11.15 16.97 16.70
C ALA A 42 -11.65 17.63 15.39
N GLN A 43 -11.33 17.07 14.21
CA GLN A 43 -11.66 17.65 12.90
C GLN A 43 -13.02 17.17 12.35
N SER A 44 -13.64 16.14 12.93
CA SER A 44 -14.90 15.59 12.42
C SER A 44 -15.88 15.26 13.54
N HIS A 45 -17.16 15.59 13.31
CA HIS A 45 -18.28 15.19 14.17
C HIS A 45 -19.00 13.94 13.67
N LYS A 46 -18.39 13.20 12.74
CA LYS A 46 -18.90 11.95 12.19
C LYS A 46 -17.81 10.88 12.15
N LEU A 47 -18.23 9.62 12.22
CA LEU A 47 -17.41 8.44 11.95
C LEU A 47 -17.99 7.68 10.76
N PHE A 48 -17.17 7.14 9.88
CA PHE A 48 -17.66 6.19 8.87
C PHE A 48 -17.35 4.75 9.25
N ILE A 49 -18.36 3.90 9.22
CA ILE A 49 -18.21 2.45 9.39
C ILE A 49 -18.23 1.82 8.00
N MET A 50 -17.14 1.15 7.65
CA MET A 50 -16.87 0.59 6.34
C MET A 50 -16.98 -0.93 6.41
N ASP A 51 -18.18 -1.46 6.17
CA ASP A 51 -18.42 -2.90 6.11
C ASP A 51 -18.04 -3.43 4.72
N ALA A 52 -17.04 -4.29 4.68
CA ALA A 52 -16.55 -4.84 3.43
C ALA A 52 -17.61 -5.68 2.67
N ARG A 53 -18.65 -6.17 3.35
CA ARG A 53 -19.58 -7.16 2.82
C ARG A 53 -20.62 -6.53 1.90
N PRO A 54 -21.25 -7.34 1.03
CA PRO A 54 -22.55 -6.99 0.49
C PRO A 54 -23.61 -6.91 1.59
N SER A 55 -24.53 -5.96 1.48
CA SER A 55 -25.61 -5.75 2.46
C SER A 55 -26.41 -7.03 2.71
N ALA A 56 -26.71 -7.82 1.67
CA ALA A 56 -27.39 -9.12 1.80
C ALA A 56 -26.63 -10.10 2.70
N ASN A 57 -25.29 -10.13 2.60
CA ASN A 57 -24.45 -11.00 3.43
C ASN A 57 -24.39 -10.49 4.88
N ALA A 58 -24.39 -9.17 5.09
CA ALA A 58 -24.46 -8.58 6.43
C ALA A 58 -25.80 -8.91 7.11
N MET A 59 -26.92 -8.83 6.39
CA MET A 59 -28.24 -9.28 6.87
C MET A 59 -28.27 -10.77 7.20
N ALA A 60 -27.68 -11.62 6.35
CA ALA A 60 -27.59 -13.06 6.63
C ALA A 60 -26.75 -13.36 7.90
N ASN A 61 -25.71 -12.56 8.18
CA ASN A 61 -24.95 -12.68 9.42
C ASN A 61 -25.76 -12.19 10.64
N LYS A 62 -26.57 -11.12 10.49
CA LYS A 62 -27.50 -10.67 11.53
C LYS A 62 -28.47 -11.78 11.94
N ALA A 63 -28.98 -12.53 10.96
CA ALA A 63 -29.83 -13.70 11.23
C ALA A 63 -29.13 -14.82 12.03
N LYS A 64 -27.79 -14.89 11.95
CA LYS A 64 -26.95 -15.90 12.65
C LYS A 64 -26.34 -15.41 13.97
N GLY A 65 -26.73 -14.22 14.45
CA GLY A 65 -26.23 -13.67 15.71
C GLY A 65 -25.11 -12.62 15.56
N GLY A 66 -24.55 -12.43 14.37
CA GLY A 66 -23.67 -11.30 14.03
C GLY A 66 -24.47 -10.06 13.67
N GLY A 67 -24.02 -9.29 12.68
CA GLY A 67 -24.79 -8.16 12.15
C GLY A 67 -23.91 -6.98 11.75
N TYR A 68 -24.48 -5.79 11.86
CA TYR A 68 -23.86 -4.50 11.55
C TYR A 68 -24.51 -3.43 12.43
N GLU A 69 -23.84 -2.31 12.55
CA GLU A 69 -24.16 -1.16 13.38
C GLU A 69 -25.43 -0.46 12.86
N ASN A 70 -26.42 -0.28 13.73
CA ASN A 70 -27.64 0.47 13.40
C ASN A 70 -27.45 1.97 13.67
N GLU A 71 -27.92 2.83 12.78
CA GLU A 71 -27.84 4.31 12.91
C GLU A 71 -28.54 4.83 14.19
N ASP A 72 -29.58 4.15 14.66
CA ASP A 72 -30.25 4.48 15.93
C ASP A 72 -29.40 4.18 17.18
N ALA A 73 -28.44 3.25 17.07
CA ALA A 73 -27.59 2.83 18.18
C ALA A 73 -26.24 3.55 18.18
N TYR A 74 -25.67 3.75 16.99
CA TYR A 74 -24.38 4.39 16.78
C TYR A 74 -24.58 5.79 16.21
N HIS A 75 -24.94 6.72 17.09
CA HIS A 75 -25.19 8.10 16.70
C HIS A 75 -23.94 8.71 16.04
N ASN A 76 -24.14 9.51 14.99
CA ASN A 76 -23.08 10.13 14.19
C ASN A 76 -22.12 9.16 13.47
N ALA A 77 -22.43 7.86 13.45
CA ALA A 77 -21.76 6.89 12.60
C ALA A 77 -22.57 6.66 11.31
N GLU A 78 -21.90 6.68 10.16
CA GLU A 78 -22.49 6.39 8.86
C GLU A 78 -21.96 5.06 8.31
N LEU A 79 -22.84 4.09 8.11
CA LEU A 79 -22.48 2.75 7.64
C LEU A 79 -22.50 2.65 6.11
N ILE A 80 -21.42 2.13 5.55
CA ILE A 80 -21.24 1.93 4.11
C ILE A 80 -20.86 0.48 3.82
N PHE A 81 -21.57 -0.14 2.87
CA PHE A 81 -21.22 -1.46 2.34
C PHE A 81 -20.33 -1.35 1.09
N PHE A 82 -19.31 -2.20 0.98
CA PHE A 82 -18.40 -2.25 -0.18
C PHE A 82 -18.66 -3.41 -1.14
N ASP A 83 -19.63 -4.28 -0.85
CA ASP A 83 -20.06 -5.34 -1.75
C ASP A 83 -18.95 -6.35 -2.14
N ILE A 84 -17.94 -6.57 -1.28
CA ILE A 84 -16.85 -7.52 -1.52
C ILE A 84 -17.29 -8.95 -1.09
N PRO A 85 -17.42 -9.90 -2.05
CA PRO A 85 -17.87 -11.26 -1.75
C PRO A 85 -17.02 -12.03 -0.75
N ASN A 86 -17.54 -13.17 -0.28
CA ASN A 86 -16.83 -14.01 0.70
C ASN A 86 -15.74 -14.88 0.03
N ILE A 87 -14.99 -15.59 0.87
CA ILE A 87 -13.86 -16.45 0.48
C ILE A 87 -14.23 -17.54 -0.56
N HIS A 88 -15.48 -18.04 -0.55
CA HIS A 88 -15.90 -19.08 -1.49
C HIS A 88 -16.05 -18.54 -2.91
N VAL A 89 -16.56 -17.32 -3.05
CA VAL A 89 -16.67 -16.64 -4.35
C VAL A 89 -15.27 -16.35 -4.91
N MET A 90 -14.35 -15.89 -4.06
CA MET A 90 -12.96 -15.61 -4.48
C MET A 90 -12.22 -16.88 -4.90
N ARG A 91 -12.40 -18.00 -4.18
CA ARG A 91 -11.86 -19.30 -4.58
C ARG A 91 -12.37 -19.74 -5.95
N GLU A 92 -13.66 -19.65 -6.18
CA GLU A 92 -14.25 -20.05 -7.47
C GLU A 92 -13.79 -19.15 -8.62
N SER A 93 -13.64 -17.84 -8.37
CA SER A 93 -13.11 -16.89 -9.35
C SER A 93 -11.67 -17.26 -9.78
N LEU A 94 -10.78 -17.55 -8.81
CA LEU A 94 -9.41 -17.97 -9.14
C LEU A 94 -9.37 -19.33 -9.83
N ARG A 95 -10.25 -20.28 -9.43
CA ARG A 95 -10.35 -21.59 -10.08
C ARG A 95 -10.63 -21.42 -11.58
N LYS A 96 -11.61 -20.58 -11.94
CA LYS A 96 -11.90 -20.24 -13.34
C LYS A 96 -10.73 -19.55 -14.02
N LEU A 97 -10.08 -18.60 -13.35
CA LEU A 97 -8.96 -17.86 -13.92
C LEU A 97 -7.79 -18.79 -14.28
N LYS A 98 -7.47 -19.74 -13.41
CA LYS A 98 -6.45 -20.77 -13.67
C LYS A 98 -6.76 -21.52 -14.97
N ASP A 99 -7.99 -21.97 -15.16
CA ASP A 99 -8.42 -22.73 -16.34
C ASP A 99 -8.31 -21.90 -17.64
N VAL A 100 -8.46 -20.58 -17.56
CA VAL A 100 -8.29 -19.66 -18.69
C VAL A 100 -6.82 -19.40 -19.02
N CYS A 101 -5.96 -19.36 -18.00
CA CYS A 101 -4.55 -18.98 -18.14
C CYS A 101 -3.60 -20.17 -18.41
N PHE A 102 -3.98 -21.39 -18.06
CA PHE A 102 -3.11 -22.57 -18.11
C PHE A 102 -3.88 -23.89 -18.34
N PRO A 103 -3.37 -24.85 -19.14
CA PRO A 103 -2.06 -24.83 -19.82
C PRO A 103 -2.05 -24.08 -21.15
N ASN A 104 -3.19 -24.01 -21.84
CA ASN A 104 -3.31 -23.38 -23.16
C ASN A 104 -4.31 -22.23 -23.09
N ILE A 105 -3.98 -21.12 -23.76
CA ILE A 105 -4.83 -19.93 -23.81
C ILE A 105 -5.63 -19.94 -25.11
N ASN A 106 -6.94 -19.72 -25.01
CA ASN A 106 -7.80 -19.49 -26.17
C ASN A 106 -7.78 -18.00 -26.53
N GLU A 107 -6.99 -17.63 -27.54
CA GLU A 107 -6.80 -16.25 -27.98
C GLU A 107 -8.11 -15.63 -28.52
N THR A 108 -8.91 -16.40 -29.26
CA THR A 108 -10.17 -15.92 -29.89
C THR A 108 -11.17 -15.38 -28.87
N HIS A 109 -11.23 -16.01 -27.69
CA HIS A 109 -12.17 -15.65 -26.63
C HIS A 109 -11.49 -15.15 -25.35
N TRP A 110 -10.23 -14.68 -25.45
CA TRP A 110 -9.41 -14.29 -24.30
C TRP A 110 -10.14 -13.32 -23.36
N LEU A 111 -10.60 -12.17 -23.88
CA LEU A 111 -11.22 -11.12 -23.07
C LEU A 111 -12.53 -11.59 -22.42
N SER A 112 -13.40 -12.28 -23.17
CA SER A 112 -14.66 -12.80 -22.65
C SER A 112 -14.45 -13.91 -21.61
N ASN A 113 -13.41 -14.75 -21.80
CA ASN A 113 -13.08 -15.79 -20.85
C ASN A 113 -12.57 -15.18 -19.54
N ILE A 114 -11.68 -14.17 -19.60
CA ILE A 114 -11.23 -13.43 -18.42
C ILE A 114 -12.42 -12.76 -17.71
N GLU A 115 -13.31 -12.09 -18.44
CA GLU A 115 -14.51 -11.47 -17.88
C GLU A 115 -15.38 -12.49 -17.12
N SER A 116 -15.57 -13.69 -17.68
CA SER A 116 -16.39 -14.75 -17.07
C SER A 116 -15.85 -15.27 -15.72
N THR A 117 -14.55 -15.03 -15.44
CA THR A 117 -13.92 -15.39 -14.16
C THR A 117 -14.33 -14.45 -13.04
N ARG A 118 -14.74 -13.21 -13.37
CA ARG A 118 -14.97 -12.09 -12.43
C ARG A 118 -13.75 -11.68 -11.60
N TRP A 119 -12.55 -12.17 -11.92
CA TRP A 119 -11.36 -11.89 -11.10
C TRP A 119 -11.06 -10.40 -11.00
N LEU A 120 -10.97 -9.72 -12.15
CA LEU A 120 -10.72 -8.28 -12.20
C LEU A 120 -11.89 -7.45 -11.62
N ASP A 121 -13.12 -7.96 -11.67
CA ASP A 121 -14.26 -7.33 -10.99
C ASP A 121 -14.06 -7.34 -9.46
N HIS A 122 -13.51 -8.42 -8.90
CA HIS A 122 -13.22 -8.50 -7.46
C HIS A 122 -12.01 -7.64 -7.06
N ILE A 123 -10.94 -7.62 -7.86
CA ILE A 123 -9.81 -6.70 -7.66
C ILE A 123 -10.28 -5.25 -7.67
N LYS A 124 -11.14 -4.89 -8.62
CA LYS A 124 -11.80 -3.57 -8.69
C LYS A 124 -12.58 -3.22 -7.43
N GLN A 125 -13.41 -4.14 -6.92
CA GLN A 125 -14.20 -3.90 -5.70
C GLN A 125 -13.30 -3.66 -4.48
N ILE A 126 -12.24 -4.45 -4.33
CA ILE A 126 -11.28 -4.32 -3.22
C ILE A 126 -10.55 -2.97 -3.30
N LEU A 127 -9.98 -2.62 -4.47
CA LEU A 127 -9.30 -1.34 -4.68
C LEU A 127 -10.24 -0.15 -4.49
N ALA A 128 -11.47 -0.21 -5.03
CA ALA A 128 -12.46 0.85 -4.86
C ALA A 128 -12.82 1.07 -3.38
N GLY A 129 -12.98 -0.01 -2.61
CA GLY A 129 -13.20 0.08 -1.15
C GLY A 129 -12.03 0.74 -0.43
N ALA A 130 -10.79 0.37 -0.76
CA ALA A 130 -9.59 0.96 -0.18
C ALA A 130 -9.44 2.44 -0.54
N VAL A 131 -9.73 2.82 -1.80
CA VAL A 131 -9.74 4.23 -2.23
C VAL A 131 -10.77 5.03 -1.45
N ARG A 132 -11.98 4.49 -1.22
CA ARG A 132 -13.00 5.17 -0.40
C ARG A 132 -12.56 5.37 1.05
N ILE A 133 -11.84 4.41 1.63
CA ILE A 133 -11.24 4.57 2.96
C ILE A 133 -10.20 5.69 2.94
N ALA A 134 -9.24 5.63 2.02
CA ALA A 134 -8.18 6.64 1.91
C ALA A 134 -8.75 8.04 1.68
N ASP A 135 -9.75 8.18 0.81
CA ASP A 135 -10.44 9.43 0.50
C ASP A 135 -11.10 10.06 1.74
N LYS A 136 -11.80 9.25 2.56
CA LYS A 136 -12.44 9.73 3.80
C LYS A 136 -11.44 10.20 4.85
N VAL A 137 -10.30 9.53 4.94
CA VAL A 137 -9.24 9.88 5.89
C VAL A 137 -8.46 11.11 5.40
N GLU A 138 -8.10 11.16 4.11
CA GLU A 138 -7.27 12.21 3.54
C GLU A 138 -8.03 13.49 3.23
N TYR A 139 -9.18 13.45 2.56
CA TYR A 139 -9.86 14.68 2.12
C TYR A 139 -10.91 15.16 3.10
N TYR A 140 -11.65 14.22 3.70
CA TYR A 140 -12.71 14.55 4.67
C TYR A 140 -12.20 14.62 6.10
N LYS A 141 -10.91 14.31 6.33
CA LYS A 141 -10.26 14.32 7.65
C LYS A 141 -11.06 13.55 8.70
N THR A 142 -11.74 12.47 8.28
CA THR A 142 -12.69 11.73 9.10
C THR A 142 -12.13 10.36 9.47
N SER A 143 -12.30 9.95 10.73
CA SER A 143 -11.91 8.61 11.17
C SER A 143 -12.85 7.55 10.60
N VAL A 144 -12.32 6.35 10.37
CA VAL A 144 -13.08 5.22 9.87
C VAL A 144 -12.89 3.96 10.72
N LEU A 145 -13.95 3.15 10.81
CA LEU A 145 -13.92 1.80 11.35
C LEU A 145 -14.16 0.80 10.22
N VAL A 146 -13.19 -0.06 9.94
CA VAL A 146 -13.27 -1.05 8.85
C VAL A 146 -13.51 -2.44 9.43
N HIS A 147 -14.57 -3.11 9.01
CA HIS A 147 -14.84 -4.48 9.44
C HIS A 147 -15.43 -5.33 8.31
N CYS A 148 -15.56 -6.63 8.56
CA CYS A 148 -16.33 -7.54 7.72
C CYS A 148 -17.11 -8.49 8.62
N SER A 149 -17.11 -9.81 8.36
CA SER A 149 -17.63 -10.78 9.33
C SER A 149 -16.63 -10.99 10.47
N ASP A 150 -15.48 -11.61 10.19
CA ASP A 150 -14.52 -11.99 11.22
C ASP A 150 -13.35 -11.00 11.40
N GLY A 151 -13.21 -10.01 10.51
CA GLY A 151 -12.19 -8.96 10.64
C GLY A 151 -10.77 -9.32 10.19
N TRP A 152 -10.53 -10.54 9.67
CA TRP A 152 -9.18 -11.02 9.30
C TRP A 152 -8.94 -11.25 7.79
N ASP A 153 -9.97 -11.18 6.93
CA ASP A 153 -9.83 -11.38 5.48
C ASP A 153 -9.93 -10.05 4.72
N ARG A 154 -11.15 -9.65 4.34
CA ARG A 154 -11.41 -8.40 3.59
C ARG A 154 -10.99 -7.15 4.34
N THR A 155 -11.12 -7.16 5.66
CA THR A 155 -10.63 -6.07 6.51
C THR A 155 -9.12 -5.89 6.36
N ALA A 156 -8.33 -6.98 6.35
CA ALA A 156 -6.89 -6.90 6.16
C ALA A 156 -6.52 -6.39 4.76
N GLN A 157 -7.26 -6.81 3.72
CA GLN A 157 -7.12 -6.26 2.37
C GLN A 157 -7.33 -4.74 2.36
N LEU A 158 -8.46 -4.29 2.90
CA LEU A 158 -8.88 -2.89 2.88
C LEU A 158 -7.97 -1.97 3.70
N THR A 159 -7.64 -2.35 4.94
CA THR A 159 -6.77 -1.51 5.78
C THR A 159 -5.37 -1.43 5.23
N SER A 160 -4.81 -2.54 4.77
CA SER A 160 -3.45 -2.56 4.21
C SER A 160 -3.34 -1.72 2.93
N LEU A 161 -4.32 -1.84 2.02
CA LEU A 161 -4.32 -1.06 0.78
C LEU A 161 -4.52 0.43 1.03
N ALA A 162 -5.43 0.81 1.94
CA ALA A 162 -5.58 2.21 2.32
C ALA A 162 -4.31 2.77 2.98
N MET A 163 -3.63 1.98 3.82
CA MET A 163 -2.36 2.39 4.43
C MET A 163 -1.26 2.61 3.37
N ILE A 164 -1.17 1.77 2.34
CA ILE A 164 -0.24 1.98 1.21
C ILE A 164 -0.58 3.26 0.44
N MET A 165 -1.87 3.53 0.23
CA MET A 165 -2.35 4.74 -0.44
C MET A 165 -1.98 5.99 0.37
N LEU A 166 -2.14 5.96 1.69
CA LEU A 166 -1.97 7.13 2.56
C LEU A 166 -0.52 7.39 2.97
N ASP A 167 0.28 6.34 3.18
CA ASP A 167 1.57 6.46 3.84
C ASP A 167 2.71 5.93 2.95
N PRO A 168 3.59 6.83 2.43
CA PRO A 168 4.74 6.45 1.61
C PRO A 168 5.68 5.45 2.28
N TYR A 169 5.72 5.39 3.62
CA TYR A 169 6.54 4.41 4.33
C TYR A 169 6.23 2.98 3.87
N TYR A 170 4.94 2.62 3.74
CA TYR A 170 4.53 1.27 3.33
C TYR A 170 4.78 0.94 1.85
N ARG A 171 5.31 1.89 1.08
CA ARG A 171 5.74 1.71 -0.32
C ARG A 171 7.24 1.40 -0.45
N THR A 172 7.98 1.50 0.66
CA THR A 172 9.36 1.02 0.76
C THR A 172 9.37 -0.51 0.92
N VAL A 173 10.49 -1.17 0.57
CA VAL A 173 10.67 -2.61 0.81
C VAL A 173 10.42 -2.89 2.30
N LYS A 174 11.09 -2.13 3.17
CA LYS A 174 11.01 -2.36 4.62
C LYS A 174 9.62 -2.10 5.19
N GLY A 175 8.99 -1.00 4.77
CA GLY A 175 7.66 -0.66 5.22
C GLY A 175 6.62 -1.67 4.77
N PHE A 176 6.72 -2.19 3.54
CA PHE A 176 5.80 -3.22 3.05
C PHE A 176 5.93 -4.55 3.80
N GLU A 177 7.15 -4.99 4.13
CA GLU A 177 7.37 -6.14 5.02
C GLU A 177 6.67 -5.94 6.37
N ILE A 178 6.82 -4.75 6.96
CA ILE A 178 6.20 -4.39 8.24
C ILE A 178 4.68 -4.32 8.13
N LEU A 179 4.14 -3.84 7.01
CA LEU A 179 2.71 -3.84 6.75
C LEU A 179 2.15 -5.26 6.77
N ILE A 180 2.83 -6.22 6.14
CA ILE A 180 2.43 -7.63 6.14
C ILE A 180 2.54 -8.22 7.56
N GLU A 181 3.66 -8.01 8.25
CA GLU A 181 3.84 -8.46 9.64
C GLU A 181 2.76 -7.92 10.57
N LYS A 182 2.35 -6.68 10.37
CA LYS A 182 1.31 -6.01 11.15
C LYS A 182 -0.09 -6.44 10.71
N GLU A 183 -0.57 -5.94 9.58
CA GLU A 183 -2.00 -6.02 9.21
C GLU A 183 -2.48 -7.41 8.81
N TRP A 184 -1.56 -8.32 8.52
CA TRP A 184 -1.88 -9.70 8.12
C TRP A 184 -1.45 -10.71 9.16
N LEU A 185 -0.17 -10.70 9.55
CA LEU A 185 0.37 -11.74 10.42
C LEU A 185 -0.07 -11.52 11.87
N SER A 186 0.17 -10.36 12.48
CA SER A 186 -0.18 -10.13 13.88
C SER A 186 -1.70 -10.01 14.10
N PHE A 187 -2.41 -9.37 13.17
CA PHE A 187 -3.88 -9.28 13.18
C PHE A 187 -4.61 -10.58 12.81
N GLY A 188 -3.88 -11.69 12.61
CA GLY A 188 -4.48 -13.04 12.61
C GLY A 188 -5.18 -13.44 11.32
N HIS A 189 -4.71 -12.96 10.17
CA HIS A 189 -5.08 -13.62 8.91
C HIS A 189 -4.68 -15.09 8.97
N LYS A 190 -5.64 -15.99 8.69
CA LYS A 190 -5.48 -17.43 8.88
C LYS A 190 -4.71 -18.08 7.73
N PHE A 191 -3.44 -17.72 7.56
CA PHE A 191 -2.60 -18.20 6.45
C PHE A 191 -2.61 -19.73 6.32
N ALA A 192 -2.32 -20.46 7.41
CA ALA A 192 -2.31 -21.92 7.38
C ALA A 192 -3.61 -22.52 6.84
N GLN A 193 -4.76 -21.99 7.27
CA GLN A 193 -6.10 -22.44 6.82
C GLN A 193 -6.44 -21.99 5.39
N ARG A 194 -6.12 -20.75 5.03
CA ARG A 194 -6.45 -20.16 3.72
C ARG A 194 -5.65 -20.78 2.58
N ILE A 195 -4.45 -21.26 2.87
CA ILE A 195 -3.56 -21.89 1.90
C ILE A 195 -3.62 -23.43 1.99
N GLY A 196 -3.72 -23.98 3.21
CA GLY A 196 -3.69 -25.43 3.48
C GLY A 196 -2.26 -25.99 3.46
N HIS A 197 -1.36 -25.37 4.22
CA HIS A 197 0.07 -25.74 4.27
C HIS A 197 0.25 -27.19 4.73
N GLY A 198 0.82 -28.05 3.86
CA GLY A 198 1.10 -29.45 4.19
C GLY A 198 -0.14 -30.33 4.39
N GLU A 199 -1.33 -29.87 3.97
CA GLU A 199 -2.56 -30.63 4.08
C GLU A 199 -3.01 -31.19 2.73
N ASP A 200 -3.30 -32.49 2.66
CA ASP A 200 -3.76 -33.16 1.44
C ASP A 200 -5.25 -32.91 1.12
N LYS A 201 -5.98 -32.21 1.99
CA LYS A 201 -7.39 -31.90 1.82
C LYS A 201 -7.61 -30.69 0.89
N HIS A 202 -7.38 -30.90 -0.41
CA HIS A 202 -7.51 -29.85 -1.44
C HIS A 202 -8.94 -29.29 -1.59
N SER A 203 -9.97 -30.02 -1.13
CA SER A 203 -11.38 -29.63 -1.21
C SER A 203 -11.86 -28.78 -0.03
N ASP A 204 -10.95 -28.38 0.87
CA ASP A 204 -11.32 -27.60 2.05
C ASP A 204 -11.95 -26.25 1.67
N ALA A 205 -13.16 -26.01 2.19
CA ALA A 205 -13.96 -24.84 1.89
C ALA A 205 -13.40 -23.55 2.54
N ASP A 206 -12.42 -23.65 3.42
CA ASP A 206 -11.76 -22.49 4.02
C ASP A 206 -10.53 -22.00 3.25
N ARG A 207 -10.09 -22.73 2.22
CA ARG A 207 -9.02 -22.28 1.31
C ARG A 207 -9.51 -21.17 0.40
N SER A 208 -8.75 -20.08 0.28
CA SER A 208 -9.12 -18.93 -0.54
C SER A 208 -7.94 -17.99 -0.81
N PRO A 209 -7.85 -17.37 -1.99
CA PRO A 209 -6.72 -16.54 -2.41
C PRO A 209 -6.77 -15.10 -1.87
N VAL A 210 -7.11 -14.91 -0.59
CA VAL A 210 -7.33 -13.58 -0.01
C VAL A 210 -6.05 -12.73 -0.03
N PHE A 211 -4.92 -13.30 0.39
CA PHE A 211 -3.63 -12.61 0.37
C PHE A 211 -3.12 -12.40 -1.06
N LEU A 212 -3.35 -13.35 -1.97
CA LEU A 212 -3.03 -13.17 -3.40
C LEU A 212 -3.78 -11.97 -4.00
N GLN A 213 -5.08 -11.81 -3.72
CA GLN A 213 -5.84 -10.64 -4.17
C GLN A 213 -5.26 -9.32 -3.65
N PHE A 214 -4.74 -9.31 -2.42
CA PHE A 214 -4.05 -8.14 -1.87
C PHE A 214 -2.78 -7.82 -2.66
N ILE A 215 -1.92 -8.82 -2.89
CA ILE A 215 -0.69 -8.63 -3.66
C ILE A 215 -0.99 -8.22 -5.12
N ASP A 216 -2.03 -8.77 -5.74
CA ASP A 216 -2.53 -8.33 -7.05
C ASP A 216 -2.93 -6.84 -7.02
N CYS A 217 -3.72 -6.40 -6.03
CA CYS A 217 -4.06 -4.98 -5.86
C CYS A 217 -2.82 -4.08 -5.70
N VAL A 218 -1.77 -4.55 -5.01
CA VAL A 218 -0.50 -3.81 -4.89
C VAL A 218 0.21 -3.72 -6.24
N TRP A 219 0.23 -4.81 -7.01
CA TRP A 219 0.75 -4.81 -8.38
C TRP A 219 -0.02 -3.83 -9.29
N GLN A 220 -1.35 -3.76 -9.20
CA GLN A 220 -2.15 -2.77 -9.94
C GLN A 220 -1.73 -1.34 -9.60
N MET A 221 -1.51 -1.04 -8.31
CA MET A 221 -1.03 0.29 -7.89
C MET A 221 0.38 0.58 -8.39
N ALA A 222 1.29 -0.39 -8.33
CA ALA A 222 2.66 -0.23 -8.81
C ALA A 222 2.70 0.06 -10.33
N ASN A 223 1.78 -0.52 -11.11
CA ASN A 223 1.66 -0.22 -12.54
C ASN A 223 1.10 1.17 -12.82
N GLN A 224 0.10 1.62 -12.05
CA GLN A 224 -0.48 2.97 -12.20
C GLN A 224 0.47 4.07 -11.69
N PHE A 225 1.36 3.75 -10.74
CA PHE A 225 2.32 4.67 -10.11
C PHE A 225 3.75 4.11 -10.16
N PRO A 226 4.38 4.05 -11.36
CA PRO A 226 5.63 3.33 -11.59
C PRO A 226 6.85 3.87 -10.82
N ILE A 227 6.77 5.07 -10.26
CA ILE A 227 7.83 5.74 -9.50
C ILE A 227 7.60 5.75 -7.99
N ALA A 228 6.43 5.29 -7.51
CA ALA A 228 5.99 5.46 -6.13
C ALA A 228 6.37 4.30 -5.18
N PHE A 229 6.77 3.15 -5.74
CA PHE A 229 7.12 1.95 -4.98
C PHE A 229 8.61 1.64 -5.12
N GLU A 230 9.27 1.38 -3.98
CA GLU A 230 10.69 1.03 -3.93
C GLU A 230 10.93 -0.39 -4.44
N PHE A 231 9.98 -1.30 -4.23
CA PHE A 231 10.08 -2.67 -4.68
C PHE A 231 9.53 -2.85 -6.10
N ASN A 232 10.04 -3.86 -6.80
CA ASN A 232 9.63 -4.24 -8.15
C ASN A 232 8.65 -5.42 -8.16
N GLU A 233 8.20 -5.85 -9.34
CA GLU A 233 7.29 -7.00 -9.50
C GLU A 233 7.90 -8.31 -8.98
N TYR A 234 9.21 -8.50 -9.12
CA TYR A 234 9.88 -9.72 -8.69
C TYR A 234 9.76 -9.93 -7.18
N PHE A 235 9.83 -8.85 -6.39
CA PHE A 235 9.55 -8.89 -4.96
C PHE A 235 8.16 -9.44 -4.62
N LEU A 236 7.13 -8.97 -5.32
CA LEU A 236 5.75 -9.43 -5.11
C LEU A 236 5.60 -10.91 -5.49
N ILE A 237 6.20 -11.33 -6.61
CA ILE A 237 6.20 -12.73 -7.05
C ILE A 237 6.94 -13.62 -6.04
N THR A 238 8.10 -13.20 -5.53
CA THR A 238 8.87 -13.94 -4.53
C THR A 238 8.09 -14.12 -3.23
N ILE A 239 7.37 -13.09 -2.77
CA ILE A 239 6.44 -13.21 -1.63
C ILE A 239 5.38 -14.27 -1.92
N MET A 240 4.79 -14.25 -3.12
CA MET A 240 3.77 -15.22 -3.50
C MET A 240 4.30 -16.65 -3.63
N ASP A 241 5.54 -16.84 -4.10
CA ASP A 241 6.15 -18.17 -4.16
C ASP A 241 6.39 -18.74 -2.75
N HIS A 242 6.88 -17.90 -1.84
CA HIS A 242 7.16 -18.30 -0.46
C HIS A 242 5.94 -18.32 0.46
N LEU A 243 4.80 -17.76 0.03
CA LEU A 243 3.50 -18.02 0.64
C LEU A 243 3.17 -19.52 0.60
N TYR A 244 3.46 -20.19 -0.52
CA TYR A 244 3.14 -21.61 -0.70
C TYR A 244 4.29 -22.55 -0.32
N SER A 245 5.55 -22.10 -0.46
CA SER A 245 6.71 -23.00 -0.37
C SER A 245 6.96 -23.59 1.02
N CYS A 246 6.45 -22.95 2.08
CA CYS A 246 6.73 -23.31 3.48
C CYS A 246 8.23 -23.36 3.84
N LEU A 247 9.10 -22.72 3.04
CA LEU A 247 10.55 -22.68 3.28
C LEU A 247 10.87 -21.82 4.51
N PHE A 248 10.09 -20.76 4.70
CA PHE A 248 10.23 -19.80 5.80
C PHE A 248 9.04 -19.92 6.75
N GLY A 249 9.25 -19.51 8.00
CA GLY A 249 8.18 -19.47 9.00
C GLY A 249 7.18 -18.33 8.79
N THR A 250 7.53 -17.31 7.99
CA THR A 250 6.79 -16.04 7.89
C THR A 250 5.27 -16.23 7.73
N PHE A 251 4.82 -17.11 6.84
CA PHE A 251 3.40 -17.32 6.56
C PHE A 251 2.79 -18.57 7.23
N LEU A 252 3.49 -19.18 8.18
CA LEU A 252 2.94 -20.33 8.91
C LEU A 252 1.95 -19.90 9.99
N TYR A 253 1.08 -20.84 10.38
CA TYR A 253 0.05 -20.73 11.43
C TYR A 253 -1.03 -19.67 11.15
N ASN A 254 -2.00 -19.54 12.07
CA ASN A 254 -3.19 -18.72 11.87
C ASN A 254 -3.26 -17.48 12.78
N SER A 255 -2.39 -17.35 13.78
CA SER A 255 -2.38 -16.20 14.68
C SER A 255 -1.00 -15.99 15.30
N GLU A 256 -0.75 -14.78 15.79
CA GLU A 256 0.49 -14.47 16.53
C GLU A 256 0.67 -15.37 17.76
N GLN A 257 -0.41 -15.62 18.51
CA GLN A 257 -0.39 -16.53 19.66
C GLN A 257 0.12 -17.93 19.29
N GLN A 258 -0.32 -18.48 18.15
CA GLN A 258 0.16 -19.77 17.67
C GLN A 258 1.64 -19.72 17.30
N ARG A 259 2.10 -18.68 16.59
CA ARG A 259 3.52 -18.54 16.23
C ARG A 259 4.43 -18.43 17.45
N VAL A 260 3.98 -17.77 18.50
CA VAL A 260 4.69 -17.69 19.79
C VAL A 260 4.74 -19.06 20.47
N LYS A 261 3.59 -19.74 20.58
CA LYS A 261 3.49 -21.06 21.20
C LYS A 261 4.41 -22.09 20.54
N GLU A 262 4.50 -22.06 19.22
CA GLU A 262 5.32 -22.99 18.45
C GLU A 262 6.80 -22.58 18.36
N GLU A 263 7.17 -21.44 18.96
CA GLU A 263 8.52 -20.87 18.93
C GLU A 263 9.05 -20.63 17.51
N LEU A 264 8.17 -20.14 16.62
CA LEU A 264 8.47 -19.99 15.19
C LEU A 264 9.75 -19.20 14.92
N LYS A 265 10.01 -18.15 15.70
CA LYS A 265 11.19 -17.27 15.54
C LYS A 265 12.51 -17.97 15.83
N THR A 266 12.53 -19.04 16.63
CA THR A 266 13.75 -19.79 16.96
C THR A 266 13.90 -21.04 16.08
N LYS A 267 12.78 -21.62 15.63
CA LYS A 267 12.77 -22.87 14.84
C LYS A 267 12.80 -22.66 13.33
N THR A 268 12.57 -21.44 12.84
CA THR A 268 12.49 -21.15 11.40
C THR A 268 13.18 -19.83 11.05
N HIS A 269 13.53 -19.66 9.77
CA HIS A 269 14.01 -18.39 9.24
C HIS A 269 12.84 -17.54 8.70
N SER A 270 13.03 -16.22 8.74
CA SER A 270 12.10 -15.26 8.13
C SER A 270 12.41 -15.07 6.65
N LEU A 271 11.36 -14.99 5.82
CA LEU A 271 11.43 -14.61 4.41
C LEU A 271 12.13 -13.26 4.24
N TRP A 272 11.90 -12.32 5.15
CA TRP A 272 12.51 -10.99 5.10
C TRP A 272 14.03 -11.07 5.27
N GLY A 273 14.54 -12.04 6.03
CA GLY A 273 15.98 -12.26 6.14
C GLY A 273 16.61 -12.67 4.80
N TYR A 274 15.90 -13.51 4.04
CA TYR A 274 16.31 -13.92 2.69
C TYR A 274 16.23 -12.75 1.70
N ILE A 275 15.09 -12.07 1.60
CA ILE A 275 14.91 -10.95 0.67
C ILE A 275 15.92 -9.83 0.95
N ASN A 276 16.07 -9.40 2.20
CA ASN A 276 16.96 -8.29 2.57
C ASN A 276 18.44 -8.63 2.39
N SER A 277 18.82 -9.92 2.34
CA SER A 277 20.20 -10.32 2.04
C SER A 277 20.60 -10.08 0.58
N SER A 278 19.61 -9.96 -0.32
CA SER A 278 19.78 -9.67 -1.75
C SER A 278 18.83 -8.57 -2.21
N VAL A 279 18.70 -7.50 -1.42
CA VAL A 279 17.68 -6.45 -1.64
C VAL A 279 17.75 -5.83 -3.03
N GLU A 280 18.94 -5.75 -3.63
CA GLU A 280 19.18 -5.15 -4.95
C GLU A 280 18.29 -5.74 -6.06
N ASP A 281 18.05 -7.06 -6.04
CA ASP A 281 17.21 -7.77 -7.03
C ASP A 281 15.74 -7.33 -6.98
N TYR A 282 15.33 -6.77 -5.85
CA TYR A 282 13.95 -6.43 -5.53
C TYR A 282 13.66 -4.94 -5.71
N LEU A 283 14.67 -4.12 -5.99
CA LEU A 283 14.50 -2.68 -6.13
C LEU A 283 13.93 -2.28 -7.49
N ASN A 284 13.08 -1.25 -7.47
CA ASN A 284 12.57 -0.56 -8.64
C ASN A 284 13.55 0.58 -9.02
N PRO A 285 14.20 0.54 -10.19
CA PRO A 285 15.13 1.59 -10.61
C PRO A 285 14.47 2.97 -10.76
N LEU A 286 13.16 2.99 -11.01
CA LEU A 286 12.38 4.22 -11.23
C LEU A 286 11.91 4.87 -9.92
N TYR A 287 12.08 4.21 -8.77
CA TYR A 287 11.64 4.75 -7.49
C TYR A 287 12.24 6.13 -7.20
N ALA A 288 11.38 7.09 -6.84
CA ALA A 288 11.73 8.49 -6.61
C ALA A 288 11.16 9.01 -5.28
N THR A 289 11.98 8.95 -4.23
CA THR A 289 11.61 9.31 -2.83
C THR A 289 11.13 10.75 -2.62
N TYR A 290 11.53 11.70 -3.46
CA TYR A 290 11.33 13.13 -3.24
C TYR A 290 10.14 13.73 -4.02
N LEU A 291 9.54 12.98 -4.94
CA LEU A 291 8.41 13.46 -5.76
C LEU A 291 7.05 12.94 -5.27
N ASP A 292 7.02 11.80 -4.56
CA ASP A 292 5.79 11.03 -4.29
C ASP A 292 5.45 10.87 -2.79
N GLN A 293 5.73 11.88 -1.97
CA GLN A 293 5.23 11.91 -0.58
C GLN A 293 3.72 12.19 -0.47
N HIS A 294 2.97 11.99 -1.55
CA HIS A 294 1.55 12.26 -1.64
C HIS A 294 0.73 10.96 -1.52
N VAL A 295 -0.55 11.14 -1.21
CA VAL A 295 -1.54 10.07 -1.20
C VAL A 295 -1.76 9.54 -2.63
N LEU A 296 -1.76 8.22 -2.80
CA LEU A 296 -2.05 7.56 -4.07
C LEU A 296 -3.53 7.18 -4.13
N LEU A 297 -4.22 7.58 -5.20
CA LEU A 297 -5.60 7.18 -5.46
C LEU A 297 -5.67 6.43 -6.79
N PRO A 298 -5.48 5.11 -6.81
CA PRO A 298 -5.58 4.34 -8.04
C PRO A 298 -6.98 4.39 -8.64
N VAL A 299 -7.06 4.29 -9.96
CA VAL A 299 -8.32 4.20 -10.68
C VAL A 299 -8.81 2.75 -10.67
N ALA A 300 -9.80 2.48 -9.80
CA ALA A 300 -10.48 1.19 -9.73
C ALA A 300 -11.51 1.03 -10.87
N SER A 301 -11.04 0.87 -12.11
CA SER A 301 -11.88 0.72 -13.31
C SER A 301 -11.41 -0.45 -14.16
N MET A 302 -12.34 -1.18 -14.77
CA MET A 302 -12.03 -2.27 -15.71
C MET A 302 -11.20 -1.81 -16.93
N ARG A 303 -11.16 -0.50 -17.20
CA ARG A 303 -10.33 0.09 -18.27
C ARG A 303 -8.87 0.32 -17.87
N GLN A 304 -8.56 0.26 -16.58
CA GLN A 304 -7.25 0.59 -16.00
C GLN A 304 -6.64 -0.59 -15.25
N LEU A 305 -7.44 -1.58 -14.89
CA LEU A 305 -6.96 -2.81 -14.28
C LEU A 305 -6.55 -3.80 -15.35
N GLU A 306 -5.41 -4.42 -15.14
CA GLU A 306 -4.83 -5.39 -16.07
C GLU A 306 -4.79 -6.78 -15.44
N LEU A 307 -4.81 -7.82 -16.26
CA LEU A 307 -4.48 -9.15 -15.75
C LEU A 307 -2.97 -9.19 -15.44
N TRP A 308 -2.60 -9.64 -14.25
CA TRP A 308 -1.21 -9.84 -13.87
C TRP A 308 -0.57 -11.03 -14.60
N ILE A 309 -0.25 -10.84 -15.88
CA ILE A 309 0.32 -11.87 -16.78
C ILE A 309 1.61 -12.45 -16.19
N GLY A 310 2.46 -11.59 -15.60
CA GLY A 310 3.72 -11.96 -14.94
C GLY A 310 3.57 -12.97 -13.79
N TYR A 311 2.38 -13.10 -13.22
CA TYR A 311 2.08 -14.10 -12.21
C TYR A 311 1.19 -15.23 -12.74
N TYR A 312 0.02 -14.91 -13.30
CA TYR A 312 -0.99 -15.91 -13.69
C TYR A 312 -0.61 -16.72 -14.93
N CYS A 313 0.23 -16.19 -15.81
CA CYS A 313 0.61 -16.80 -17.08
C CYS A 313 2.11 -17.11 -17.18
N ARG A 314 2.87 -17.01 -16.09
CA ARG A 314 4.36 -17.09 -16.07
C ARG A 314 4.97 -18.41 -16.54
N TRP A 315 4.15 -19.45 -16.64
CA TRP A 315 4.53 -20.78 -17.13
C TRP A 315 4.23 -20.98 -18.62
N ASN A 316 3.50 -20.08 -19.25
CA ASN A 316 3.28 -20.11 -20.69
C ASN A 316 4.52 -19.54 -21.41
N PRO A 317 5.24 -20.36 -22.21
CA PRO A 317 6.45 -19.91 -22.90
C PRO A 317 6.23 -18.71 -23.84
N CYS A 318 5.03 -18.56 -24.41
CA CYS A 318 4.70 -17.47 -25.33
C CYS A 318 4.45 -16.13 -24.62
N LEU A 319 4.08 -16.16 -23.33
CA LEU A 319 3.81 -14.96 -22.53
C LEU A 319 4.93 -14.62 -21.56
N ARG A 320 5.94 -15.49 -21.44
CA ARG A 320 7.10 -15.23 -20.60
C ARG A 320 7.98 -14.18 -21.26
N PRO A 321 8.41 -13.13 -20.53
CA PRO A 321 9.44 -12.21 -21.02
C PRO A 321 10.73 -12.97 -21.39
N GLN A 322 11.33 -12.62 -22.52
CA GLN A 322 12.60 -13.24 -22.96
C GLN A 322 13.73 -12.99 -21.95
N GLU A 323 13.74 -11.80 -21.34
CA GLU A 323 14.68 -11.42 -20.28
C GLU A 323 13.95 -11.24 -18.95
N PRO A 324 14.49 -11.81 -17.84
CA PRO A 324 13.93 -11.59 -16.51
C PRO A 324 13.98 -10.10 -16.11
N ILE A 325 12.83 -9.55 -15.68
CA ILE A 325 12.67 -8.13 -15.37
C ILE A 325 13.64 -7.66 -14.26
N HIS A 326 13.89 -8.47 -13.23
CA HIS A 326 14.81 -8.11 -12.15
C HIS A 326 16.27 -7.97 -12.63
N LEU A 327 16.71 -8.81 -13.57
CA LEU A 327 18.06 -8.68 -14.15
C LEU A 327 18.20 -7.37 -14.92
N ARG A 328 17.18 -7.00 -15.71
CA ARG A 328 17.11 -5.69 -16.37
C ARG A 328 17.15 -4.55 -15.35
N ASN A 329 16.38 -4.66 -14.27
CA ASN A 329 16.35 -3.66 -13.19
C ASN A 329 17.73 -3.48 -12.53
N ASN A 330 18.45 -4.57 -12.28
CA ASN A 330 19.80 -4.53 -11.73
C ASN A 330 20.78 -3.75 -12.62
N VAL A 331 20.69 -3.93 -13.94
CA VAL A 331 21.50 -3.14 -14.90
C VAL A 331 21.14 -1.66 -14.82
N LEU A 332 19.84 -1.33 -14.77
CA LEU A 332 19.37 0.05 -14.67
C LEU A 332 19.79 0.71 -13.36
N LEU A 333 19.77 -0.01 -12.23
CA LEU A 333 20.24 0.49 -10.93
C LEU A 333 21.74 0.80 -10.96
N LYS A 334 22.56 -0.08 -11.55
CA LYS A 334 24.00 0.15 -11.71
C LYS A 334 24.28 1.38 -12.57
N LEU A 335 23.55 1.52 -13.68
CA LEU A 335 23.66 2.69 -14.56
C LEU A 335 23.24 3.98 -13.85
N LYS A 336 22.10 3.98 -13.14
CA LYS A 336 21.62 5.11 -12.33
C LYS A 336 22.66 5.55 -11.31
N ASN A 337 23.24 4.59 -10.57
CA ASN A 337 24.27 4.87 -9.58
C ASN A 337 25.57 5.43 -10.19
N HIS A 338 25.94 4.98 -11.38
CA HIS A 338 27.09 5.51 -12.10
C HIS A 338 26.85 6.96 -12.54
N LEU A 339 25.71 7.23 -13.21
CA LEU A 339 25.33 8.56 -13.65
C LEU A 339 25.18 9.55 -12.50
N GLN A 340 24.64 9.10 -11.36
CA GLN A 340 24.52 9.92 -10.16
C GLN A 340 25.91 10.35 -9.63
N LYS A 341 26.88 9.43 -9.60
CA LYS A 341 28.25 9.74 -9.19
C LYS A 341 28.94 10.72 -10.15
N GLU A 342 28.75 10.54 -11.46
CA GLU A 342 29.29 11.46 -12.47
C GLU A 342 28.68 12.86 -12.34
N TYR A 343 27.36 12.94 -12.16
CA TYR A 343 26.66 14.21 -11.92
C TYR A 343 27.21 14.92 -10.68
N GLU A 344 27.34 14.23 -9.55
CA GLU A 344 27.90 14.79 -8.31
C GLU A 344 29.35 15.26 -8.49
N SER A 345 30.16 14.53 -9.27
CA SER A 345 31.52 14.92 -9.60
C SER A 345 31.57 16.20 -10.44
N LEU A 346 30.74 16.30 -11.48
CA LEU A 346 30.64 17.48 -12.34
C LEU A 346 30.12 18.70 -11.58
N MET A 347 29.14 18.52 -10.69
CA MET A 347 28.62 19.60 -9.84
C MET A 347 29.71 20.17 -8.93
N LYS A 348 30.49 19.30 -8.26
CA LYS A 348 31.65 19.72 -7.45
C LYS A 348 32.70 20.46 -8.28
N GLU A 349 32.98 19.98 -9.50
CA GLU A 349 33.91 20.65 -10.39
C GLU A 349 33.42 22.06 -10.76
N GLN A 350 32.13 22.20 -11.11
CA GLN A 350 31.52 23.49 -11.44
C GLN A 350 31.54 24.46 -10.26
N GLU A 351 31.20 24.01 -9.05
CA GLU A 351 31.32 24.81 -7.82
C GLU A 351 32.75 25.28 -7.58
N SER A 352 33.74 24.40 -7.79
CA SER A 352 35.16 24.76 -7.64
C SER A 352 35.63 25.78 -8.69
N ARG A 353 35.15 25.69 -9.93
CA ARG A 353 35.43 26.64 -11.01
C ARG A 353 34.80 28.00 -10.71
N ASN A 354 33.55 28.01 -10.23
CA ASN A 354 32.85 29.23 -9.84
C ASN A 354 33.57 29.92 -8.67
N ALA A 355 34.00 29.18 -7.63
CA ALA A 355 34.75 29.74 -6.51
C ALA A 355 36.11 30.35 -6.92
N ARG A 356 36.79 29.78 -7.94
CA ARG A 356 38.01 30.36 -8.53
C ARG A 356 37.74 31.58 -9.40
N GLY A 357 36.56 31.68 -10.01
CA GLY A 357 36.13 32.86 -10.78
C GLY A 357 35.82 34.06 -9.88
N THR A 358 35.26 33.84 -8.69
CA THR A 358 34.95 34.93 -7.75
C THR A 358 36.19 35.50 -7.04
N SER A 359 37.23 34.69 -6.84
CA SER A 359 38.50 35.13 -6.21
C SER A 359 39.41 35.93 -7.15
N SER A 360 39.26 35.77 -8.47
CA SER A 360 39.96 36.60 -9.47
C SER A 360 39.28 37.95 -9.71
N SER A 361 37.97 38.06 -9.46
CA SER A 361 37.24 39.34 -9.50
C SER A 361 37.42 40.22 -8.26
N SER A 362 37.73 39.65 -7.08
CA SER A 362 37.99 40.43 -5.86
C SER A 362 39.43 40.95 -5.78
N SER A 363 40.37 40.36 -6.52
CA SER A 363 41.76 40.81 -6.60
C SER A 363 41.97 41.92 -7.65
N SER A 364 41.00 42.20 -8.50
CA SER A 364 41.05 43.25 -9.54
C SER A 364 40.45 44.60 -9.11
N GLN A 365 39.77 44.68 -7.94
CA GLN A 365 39.28 45.95 -7.37
C GLN A 365 40.24 46.63 -6.39
N ALA A 366 41.34 45.99 -5.97
CA ALA A 366 42.27 46.55 -4.97
C ALA A 366 43.43 47.38 -5.56
N VAL A 367 43.52 47.56 -6.89
CA VAL A 367 44.71 48.16 -7.54
C VAL A 367 44.46 49.57 -8.11
N ASN A 368 43.25 50.12 -8.03
CA ASN A 368 42.92 51.43 -8.66
C ASN A 368 42.65 52.61 -7.70
N SER A 369 43.07 52.55 -6.43
CA SER A 369 42.82 53.62 -5.46
C SER A 369 44.10 54.29 -4.91
N THR A 370 45.04 54.68 -5.78
CA THR A 370 46.17 55.55 -5.41
C THR A 370 46.59 56.48 -6.56
N ALA A 371 45.68 57.33 -7.05
CA ALA A 371 46.08 58.54 -7.78
C ALA A 371 44.94 59.57 -7.83
N SER A 372 44.90 60.50 -6.89
CA SER A 372 44.59 61.94 -7.10
C SER A 372 44.34 62.65 -5.76
N MET A 373 45.38 63.33 -5.26
CA MET A 373 45.23 64.47 -4.37
C MET A 373 45.56 65.75 -5.13
N SER A 374 44.94 66.85 -4.65
CA SER A 374 44.99 68.25 -5.10
C SER A 374 44.04 68.60 -6.25
N SER A 375 43.27 69.68 -6.23
CA SER A 375 42.92 70.68 -5.20
C SER A 375 41.77 71.52 -5.79
N SER A 376 40.81 71.97 -4.97
CA SER A 376 40.28 73.35 -4.99
C SER A 376 39.09 73.51 -4.04
N SER A 377 39.14 74.64 -3.37
CA SER A 377 38.24 75.21 -2.37
C SER A 377 37.04 75.90 -3.01
N ALA A 378 35.85 75.80 -2.40
CA ALA A 378 35.09 76.96 -1.88
C ALA A 378 33.57 76.68 -1.68
N GLN A 379 33.13 77.05 -0.47
CA GLN A 379 31.87 77.71 -0.08
C GLN A 379 30.48 77.03 -0.22
N ARG A 380 29.94 76.71 0.98
CA ARG A 380 28.58 76.98 1.55
C ARG A 380 27.47 77.44 0.59
N VAL A 381 26.28 76.83 0.71
CA VAL A 381 25.02 77.48 1.16
C VAL A 381 24.08 76.41 1.76
N ALA A 382 23.24 76.86 2.70
CA ALA A 382 22.35 76.16 3.60
C ALA A 382 21.10 75.48 2.98
N SER A 383 20.53 74.60 3.82
CA SER A 383 19.18 73.98 3.95
C SER A 383 17.96 74.85 3.51
N PRO A 384 16.68 74.39 3.51
CA PRO A 384 16.11 73.20 4.20
C PRO A 384 14.95 72.41 3.50
N VAL A 385 14.64 71.25 4.09
CA VAL A 385 13.33 70.63 4.46
C VAL A 385 12.03 70.97 3.68
N SER A 386 11.18 69.93 3.60
CA SER A 386 9.73 69.83 3.32
C SER A 386 9.32 69.88 1.84
N THR A 387 8.43 69.01 1.34
CA THR A 387 7.31 68.26 1.96
C THR A 387 7.31 66.77 1.63
#